data_AF-A0AAD5U6R2-F1
#
_entry.id   AF-A0AAD5U6R2-F1
#
_cell.length_a   1.000
_cell.length_b   1.000
_cell.length_c   1.000
_cell.angle_alpha   90.00
_cell.angle_beta   90.00
_cell.angle_gamma   90.00
#
_symmetry.space_group_name_H-M   'P 1'
#
loop_
_entity.id
_entity.type
_entity.pdbx_description
1 polymer ?
#
loop_
_entity_poly.entity_id
_entity_poly.type
_entity_poly.pdbx_seq_one_letter_code
_entity_poly.pdbx_strand_id
1 'polypeptide(L)'
;MNTSKVCPGCHGETFETFKRRTNPKPWKIDEISVHGLLRCQSEVCQQSCGHPSRLWNRDGVATLNQKSIVESMTASDGRPNKFQRTLPE
;
A
#
# COMPACT_ATOMS: atom_id res chain seq x y z
N MET A 1 5.28 1.04 8.86
CA MET A 1 4.86 2.41 8.49
C MET A 1 3.54 2.30 7.73
N ASN A 2 2.50 3.06 8.09
CA ASN A 2 1.17 2.94 7.46
C ASN A 2 1.13 3.50 6.02
N THR A 3 2.12 4.30 5.64
CA THR A 3 2.22 4.88 4.29
C THR A 3 2.33 3.82 3.19
N SER A 4 2.77 2.60 3.46
CA SER A 4 2.78 1.52 2.46
C SER A 4 1.58 0.58 2.55
N LYS A 5 0.59 0.91 3.41
CA LYS A 5 -0.57 0.06 3.74
C LYS A 5 -1.91 0.70 3.39
N VAL A 6 -1.95 2.02 3.20
CA VAL A 6 -3.16 2.77 2.85
C VAL A 6 -3.25 2.96 1.34
N CYS A 7 -4.37 2.60 0.74
CA CYS A 7 -4.60 2.81 -0.69
C CYS A 7 -4.69 4.31 -1.02
N PRO A 8 -3.85 4.86 -1.93
CA PRO A 8 -3.95 6.27 -2.29
C PRO A 8 -5.23 6.63 -3.05
N GLY A 9 -5.93 5.64 -3.62
CA GLY A 9 -7.19 5.85 -4.35
C GLY A 9 -8.41 5.95 -3.43
N CYS A 10 -8.65 4.91 -2.61
CA CYS A 10 -9.84 4.85 -1.74
C CYS A 10 -9.57 5.14 -0.27
N HIS A 11 -8.30 5.36 0.12
CA HIS A 11 -7.87 5.61 1.49
C HIS A 11 -8.15 4.51 2.51
N GLY A 12 -8.59 3.32 2.08
CA GLY A 12 -8.71 2.13 2.94
C GLY A 12 -7.36 1.49 3.26
N GLU A 13 -7.29 0.74 4.37
CA GLU A 13 -6.06 0.09 4.86
C GLU A 13 -5.83 -1.34 4.29
N THR A 14 -6.67 -1.75 3.34
CA THR A 14 -6.71 -3.14 2.87
C THR A 14 -5.97 -3.31 1.54
N PHE A 15 -4.70 -3.72 1.65
CA PHE A 15 -3.92 -4.24 0.53
C PHE A 15 -3.65 -5.74 0.70
N GLU A 16 -3.84 -6.49 -0.38
CA GLU A 16 -3.33 -7.85 -0.52
C GLU A 16 -1.94 -7.83 -1.18
N THR A 17 -1.00 -8.60 -0.65
CA THR A 17 0.28 -8.89 -1.30
C THR A 17 0.11 -10.10 -2.20
N PHE A 18 0.21 -9.93 -3.52
CA PHE A 18 -0.24 -10.98 -4.45
C PHE A 18 0.89 -11.70 -5.21
N LYS A 19 2.13 -11.19 -5.17
CA LYS A 19 3.21 -11.77 -6.00
C LYS A 19 3.91 -12.89 -5.24
N ARG A 20 3.82 -14.12 -5.74
CA ARG A 20 4.67 -15.24 -5.32
C ARG A 20 5.83 -15.39 -6.30
N ARG A 21 7.00 -15.82 -5.82
CA ARG A 21 8.14 -16.20 -6.66
C ARG A 21 8.82 -17.43 -6.09
N THR A 22 9.49 -18.20 -6.93
CA THR A 22 10.42 -19.26 -6.49
C THR A 22 11.41 -18.70 -5.48
N ASN A 23 11.75 -19.49 -4.47
CA ASN A 23 12.74 -19.07 -3.50
C ASN A 23 14.06 -18.75 -4.21
N PRO A 24 14.65 -17.56 -3.97
CA PRO A 24 15.96 -17.24 -4.51
C PRO A 24 17.07 -18.13 -3.93
N LYS A 25 16.81 -18.88 -2.84
CA LYS A 25 17.74 -19.84 -2.26
C LYS A 25 17.68 -21.15 -3.05
N PRO A 26 18.74 -21.58 -3.75
CA PRO A 26 18.72 -22.74 -4.64
C PRO A 26 18.33 -24.07 -3.97
N TRP A 27 18.62 -24.22 -2.68
CA TRP A 27 18.30 -25.42 -1.89
C TRP A 27 16.87 -25.43 -1.33
N LYS A 28 16.07 -24.38 -1.58
CA LYS A 28 14.68 -24.31 -1.16
C LYS A 28 13.78 -24.42 -2.40
N ILE A 29 13.08 -25.53 -2.51
CA ILE A 29 12.11 -25.83 -3.59
C ILE A 29 10.70 -25.34 -3.18
N ASP A 30 10.62 -24.20 -2.49
CA ASP A 30 9.37 -23.56 -2.10
C ASP A 30 9.17 -22.22 -2.83
N GLU A 31 7.96 -21.68 -2.73
CA GLU A 31 7.65 -20.33 -3.20
C GLU A 31 7.55 -19.37 -2.01
N ILE A 32 8.03 -18.15 -2.21
CA ILE A 32 7.91 -17.06 -1.25
C ILE A 32 6.97 -15.98 -1.77
N SER A 33 6.15 -15.42 -0.88
CA SER A 33 5.43 -14.18 -1.17
C SER A 33 6.41 -13.02 -1.18
N VAL A 34 6.34 -12.17 -2.21
CA VAL A 34 7.10 -10.92 -2.31
C VAL A 34 6.18 -9.72 -2.22
N HIS A 35 6.68 -8.73 -1.51
CA HIS A 35 5.87 -7.61 -1.04
C HIS A 35 5.92 -6.37 -1.93
N GLY A 36 6.56 -6.45 -3.11
CA GLY A 36 6.80 -5.29 -3.98
C GLY A 36 5.56 -4.79 -4.72
N LEU A 37 4.54 -5.64 -4.91
CA LEU A 37 3.29 -5.26 -5.55
C LEU A 37 2.10 -5.52 -4.62
N LEU A 38 1.16 -4.59 -4.61
CA LEU A 38 -0.02 -4.55 -3.76
C LEU A 38 -1.29 -4.46 -4.61
N ARG A 39 -2.36 -5.12 -4.20
CA ARG A 39 -3.69 -4.99 -4.80
C ARG A 39 -4.67 -4.48 -3.74
N CYS A 40 -5.38 -3.39 -4.02
CA CYS A 40 -6.39 -2.89 -3.08
C CYS A 40 -7.56 -3.88 -3.03
N GLN A 41 -8.04 -4.23 -1.83
CA GLN A 41 -9.14 -5.19 -1.68
C GLN A 41 -10.52 -4.57 -1.93
N SER A 42 -10.64 -3.24 -1.98
CA SER A 42 -11.90 -2.57 -2.30
C SER A 42 -12.27 -2.79 -3.78
N GLU A 43 -13.34 -3.54 -4.03
CA GLU A 43 -13.86 -3.78 -5.38
C GLU A 43 -14.21 -2.47 -6.10
N VAL A 44 -14.85 -1.54 -5.38
CA VAL A 44 -15.18 -0.20 -5.89
C VAL A 44 -13.91 0.55 -6.33
N CYS A 45 -12.84 0.51 -5.52
CA CYS A 45 -11.57 1.14 -5.86
C CYS A 45 -10.90 0.47 -7.07
N GLN A 46 -11.03 -0.84 -7.21
CA GLN A 46 -10.50 -1.56 -8.36
C GLN A 46 -11.25 -1.21 -9.65
N GLN A 47 -12.58 -1.04 -9.57
CA GLN A 47 -13.44 -0.67 -10.69
C GLN A 47 -13.27 0.81 -11.10
N SER A 48 -13.10 1.71 -10.13
CA SER A 48 -12.98 3.16 -10.39
C SER A 48 -11.66 3.56 -11.06
N CYS A 49 -10.63 2.72 -11.01
CA CYS A 49 -9.32 3.01 -11.58
C CYS A 49 -9.24 2.94 -13.11
N GLY A 50 -10.35 2.69 -13.83
CA GLY A 50 -10.39 2.68 -15.30
C GLY A 50 -9.54 1.58 -15.96
N HIS A 51 -8.96 0.69 -15.16
CA HIS A 51 -8.12 -0.41 -15.57
C HIS A 51 -8.48 -1.62 -14.72
N PRO A 52 -8.63 -2.83 -15.29
CA PRO A 52 -8.93 -4.03 -14.52
C PRO A 52 -7.81 -4.27 -13.49
N SER A 53 -8.13 -4.09 -12.21
CA SER A 53 -7.26 -4.36 -11.05
C SER A 53 -5.91 -3.61 -11.03
N ARG A 54 -5.94 -2.27 -10.89
CA ARG A 54 -4.70 -1.48 -10.72
C ARG A 54 -3.82 -2.06 -9.60
N LEU A 55 -2.67 -2.59 -10.00
CA LEU A 55 -1.63 -3.04 -9.09
C LEU A 55 -0.77 -1.86 -8.70
N TRP A 56 -0.44 -1.78 -7.41
CA TRP A 56 0.38 -0.71 -6.87
C TRP A 56 1.78 -1.23 -6.57
N ASN A 57 2.80 -0.50 -7.02
CA ASN A 57 4.13 -0.67 -6.46
C ASN A 57 4.11 -0.17 -5.00
N ARG A 58 4.63 -0.99 -4.07
CA ARG A 58 4.61 -0.67 -2.63
C ARG A 58 5.31 0.65 -2.31
N ASP A 59 6.44 0.93 -2.96
CA ASP A 59 7.20 2.15 -2.74
C ASP A 59 6.47 3.35 -3.35
N GLY A 60 5.85 3.17 -4.52
CA GLY A 60 4.97 4.17 -5.12
C GLY A 60 3.80 4.56 -4.19
N VAL A 61 3.18 3.59 -3.52
CA VAL A 61 2.14 3.85 -2.50
C VAL A 61 2.71 4.66 -1.33
N ALA A 62 3.89 4.27 -0.84
CA ALA A 62 4.55 4.99 0.24
C ALA A 62 4.85 6.45 -0.15
N THR A 63 5.36 6.69 -1.36
CA THR A 63 5.65 8.04 -1.88
C THR A 63 4.38 8.86 -2.04
N LEU A 64 3.30 8.31 -2.60
CA LEU A 64 2.02 9.03 -2.74
C LEU A 64 1.44 9.41 -1.38
N ASN A 65 1.49 8.51 -0.40
CA ASN A 65 1.01 8.78 0.94
C ASN A 65 1.91 9.76 1.70
N GLN A 66 3.23 9.72 1.51
CA GLN A 66 4.16 10.72 2.04
C GLN A 66 3.87 12.11 1.45
N LYS A 67 3.66 12.20 0.13
CA LYS A 67 3.24 13.44 -0.53
C LYS A 67 1.96 13.99 0.09
N SER A 68 0.93 13.16 0.26
CA SER A 68 -0.34 13.55 0.90
C SER A 68 -0.14 14.06 2.34
N ILE A 69 0.77 13.47 3.12
CA ILE A 69 1.12 13.99 4.46
C ILE A 69 1.74 15.38 4.35
N VAL A 70 2.69 15.59 3.45
CA VAL A 70 3.35 16.90 3.27
C VAL A 70 2.34 17.97 2.84
N GLU A 71 1.43 17.64 1.92
CA GLU A 71 0.35 18.53 1.49
C GLU A 71 -0.56 18.91 2.67
N SER A 72 -1.00 17.93 3.45
CA SER A 72 -1.83 18.15 4.66
C SER A 72 -1.12 19.02 5.71
N MET A 73 0.18 18.78 5.91
CA MET A 73 0.98 19.60 6.84
C MET A 73 1.14 21.03 6.35
N THR A 74 1.31 21.23 5.04
CA THR A 74 1.41 22.55 4.42
C THR A 74 0.09 23.31 4.51
N ALA A 75 -1.03 22.60 4.44
CA ALA A 75 -2.38 23.15 4.64
C ALA A 75 -2.72 23.46 6.11
N SER A 76 -1.81 23.25 7.06
CA SER A 76 -2.03 23.36 8.51
C SER A 76 -3.03 22.37 9.10
N ASP A 77 -3.44 21.34 8.34
CA ASP A 77 -4.30 20.25 8.83
C ASP A 77 -3.53 19.19 9.65
N GLY A 78 -2.20 19.35 9.73
CA GLY A 78 -1.32 18.41 10.41
C GLY A 78 -1.18 17.08 9.67
N ARG A 79 -0.82 16.02 10.39
CA ARG A 79 -0.64 14.67 9.81
C ARG A 79 -1.96 13.88 9.91
N PRO A 80 -2.50 13.36 8.79
CA PRO A 80 -3.75 12.59 8.82
C PRO A 80 -3.67 11.37 9.75
N ASN A 81 -4.76 11.12 10.50
CA ASN A 81 -4.84 10.04 11.51
C ASN A 81 -4.46 8.66 10.98
N LYS A 82 -4.87 8.31 9.75
CA LYS A 82 -4.51 7.05 9.06
C LYS A 82 -3.00 6.81 8.92
N PHE A 83 -2.19 7.86 9.00
CA PHE A 83 -0.74 7.79 8.93
C PHE A 83 -0.05 7.96 10.29
N GLN A 84 -0.79 8.16 11.37
CA GLN A 84 -0.24 8.21 12.72
C GLN A 84 0.20 6.80 13.16
N ARG A 85 1.09 6.76 14.15
CA ARG A 85 1.49 5.49 14.78
C ARG A 85 0.43 5.17 15.83
N THR A 86 -0.18 4.00 15.76
CA THR A 86 -0.91 3.45 16.90
C THR A 86 0.10 3.16 18.01
N LEU A 87 -0.12 3.74 19.18
CA LEU A 87 0.59 3.33 20.40
C LEU A 87 -0.03 2.00 20.85
N PRO A 88 0.80 1.00 21.24
CA PRO A 88 0.26 -0.17 21.92
C PRO A 88 -0.30 0.25 23.29
N GLU A 89 -1.46 -0.30 23.65
CA GLU A 89 -2.04 -0.23 25.00
C GLU A 89 -1.18 -0.96 26.03
#